data_AF-A0A6G4RDM7-F1
#
_entry.id   AF-A0A6G4RDM7-F1
#
_cell.length_a   1.000
_cell.length_b   1.000
_cell.length_c   1.000
_cell.angle_alpha   90.00
_cell.angle_beta   90.00
_cell.angle_gamma   90.00
#
_symmetry.space_group_name_H-M   'P 1'
#
loop_
_entity.id
_entity.type
_entity.pdbx_description
1 polymer ?
#
loop_
_entity_poly.entity_id
_entity_poly.type
_entity_poly.pdbx_seq_one_letter_code
_entity_poly.pdbx_strand_id
1 'polypeptide(L)'
;MNRREALAGVASVGVLGGSAVVLWRGLPFGEERDIPSESATDSAGDDSDGDTSDSSGPLELETLEAPGSESGTLTVPNDGLTLAMFFSPVCSRCRSLMPNMADAQERLSDQYGDELTVVSVTGQQSPDQLQEWWVDHDGDWTLAYDDGRDLTNRYDVVTHPVLIAIDDTGAIQWEAEGVLEADRIVSSVERVLESDSDADTDDVVSDADDDAGETESETDGNETDHEH
;
A
#
# COMPACT_ATOMS: atom_id res chain seq x y z
N MET A 1 -36.49 -27.50 -17.21
CA MET A 1 -37.60 -27.40 -16.22
C MET A 1 -37.05 -28.00 -14.93
N ASN A 2 -36.64 -27.23 -13.92
CA ASN A 2 -37.52 -26.41 -13.08
C ASN A 2 -36.78 -25.19 -12.54
N ARG A 3 -37.46 -24.05 -12.65
CA ARG A 3 -37.14 -22.78 -12.01
C ARG A 3 -37.58 -22.85 -10.55
N ARG A 4 -36.82 -22.25 -9.64
CA ARG A 4 -37.33 -21.84 -8.33
C ARG A 4 -36.81 -20.43 -8.06
N GLU A 5 -37.70 -19.48 -8.31
CA GLU A 5 -37.69 -18.13 -7.78
C GLU A 5 -38.14 -18.14 -6.31
N ALA A 6 -37.63 -17.18 -5.52
CA ALA A 6 -38.40 -16.15 -4.80
C ALA A 6 -37.97 -15.86 -3.34
N LEU A 7 -38.21 -14.58 -2.99
CA LEU A 7 -38.41 -13.92 -1.68
C LEU A 7 -37.14 -13.35 -1.02
N ALA A 8 -36.88 -12.04 -0.87
CA ALA A 8 -37.65 -10.84 -0.43
C ALA A 8 -37.65 -10.60 1.10
N GLY A 9 -37.15 -9.41 1.49
CA GLY A 9 -37.35 -8.73 2.80
C GLY A 9 -36.18 -8.92 3.81
N VAL A 10 -35.81 -7.97 4.69
CA VAL A 10 -36.45 -6.76 5.22
C VAL A 10 -35.36 -5.82 5.78
N ALA A 11 -35.51 -4.51 5.57
CA ALA A 11 -34.70 -3.45 6.17
C ALA A 11 -34.95 -3.31 7.68
N SER A 12 -33.90 -3.06 8.48
CA SER A 12 -34.05 -2.66 9.88
C SER A 12 -33.28 -1.36 10.14
N VAL A 13 -34.05 -0.31 10.39
CA VAL A 13 -33.65 1.03 10.83
C VAL A 13 -33.36 0.98 12.34
N GLY A 14 -32.14 1.32 12.74
CA GLY A 14 -31.76 1.48 14.14
C GLY A 14 -32.06 2.90 14.63
N VAL A 15 -32.88 2.99 15.68
CA VAL A 15 -33.42 4.21 16.30
C VAL A 15 -32.35 4.98 17.08
N LEU A 16 -32.24 6.29 16.82
CA LEU A 16 -31.55 7.25 17.69
C LEU A 16 -32.41 7.57 18.91
N GLY A 17 -31.98 7.11 20.08
CA GLY A 17 -32.59 7.44 21.37
C GLY A 17 -31.80 8.52 22.09
N GLY A 18 -32.26 9.78 21.98
CA GLY A 18 -31.80 10.89 22.80
C GLY A 18 -32.62 11.02 24.09
N SER A 19 -31.97 11.50 25.15
CA SER A 19 -32.67 12.21 26.24
C SER A 19 -31.66 13.03 27.05
N ALA A 20 -31.56 14.31 26.72
CA ALA A 20 -31.01 15.36 27.56
C ALA A 20 -32.13 15.87 28.48
N VAL A 21 -31.94 15.84 29.80
CA VAL A 21 -32.84 16.47 30.77
C VAL A 21 -32.14 17.70 31.32
N VAL A 22 -32.60 18.87 30.86
CA VAL A 22 -32.29 20.18 31.45
C VAL A 22 -33.37 20.47 32.49
N LEU A 23 -32.98 20.60 33.76
CA LEU A 23 -33.85 21.18 34.80
C LEU A 23 -33.22 22.48 35.30
N TRP A 24 -33.90 23.58 34.99
CA TRP A 24 -33.56 24.91 35.47
C TRP A 24 -34.52 25.32 36.61
N ARG A 25 -33.92 25.61 37.78
CA ARG A 25 -34.22 26.72 38.70
C ARG A 25 -35.50 26.70 39.58
N GLY A 26 -35.32 26.57 40.90
CA GLY A 26 -36.22 27.11 41.95
C GLY A 26 -36.12 26.49 43.37
N LEU A 27 -35.37 27.13 44.28
CA LEU A 27 -35.19 26.85 45.74
C LEU A 27 -36.41 27.30 46.61
N PRO A 28 -36.55 27.04 47.95
CA PRO A 28 -35.54 26.83 49.00
C PRO A 28 -35.89 25.76 50.08
N PHE A 29 -35.22 25.83 51.26
CA PHE A 29 -35.24 24.93 52.44
C PHE A 29 -34.25 23.75 52.33
N GLY A 30 -33.22 23.54 53.15
CA GLY A 30 -32.68 24.15 54.36
C GLY A 30 -31.59 23.19 54.87
N GLU A 31 -30.64 23.70 55.65
CA GLU A 31 -29.58 22.98 56.40
C GLU A 31 -28.23 22.61 55.70
N GLU A 32 -27.24 23.49 55.94
CA GLU A 32 -25.85 23.22 56.40
C GLU A 32 -25.01 22.11 55.73
N ARG A 33 -24.03 22.54 54.91
CA ARG A 33 -22.58 22.41 55.21
C ARG A 33 -21.72 23.04 54.11
N ASP A 34 -20.73 23.79 54.57
CA ASP A 34 -19.72 24.56 53.84
C ASP A 34 -19.01 23.78 52.71
N ILE A 35 -19.08 24.29 51.48
CA ILE A 35 -18.03 24.12 50.46
C ILE A 35 -17.90 25.45 49.71
N PRO A 36 -16.72 26.10 49.67
CA PRO A 36 -16.52 27.32 48.92
C PRO A 36 -16.51 27.06 47.41
N SER A 37 -17.19 27.98 46.73
CA SER A 37 -17.38 28.15 45.30
C SER A 37 -16.26 29.00 44.72
N GLU A 38 -15.60 28.52 43.66
CA GLU A 38 -14.95 29.36 42.63
C GLU A 38 -15.18 28.64 41.30
N SER A 39 -16.13 29.08 40.47
CA SER A 39 -16.03 30.16 39.48
C SER A 39 -15.72 29.60 38.09
N ALA A 40 -16.57 30.02 37.15
CA ALA A 40 -16.72 29.50 35.81
C ALA A 40 -15.53 29.80 34.88
N THR A 41 -15.33 28.92 33.91
CA THR A 41 -14.88 29.28 32.57
C THR A 41 -15.66 28.43 31.56
N ASP A 42 -16.54 29.11 30.82
CA ASP A 42 -16.95 28.75 29.46
C ASP A 42 -15.73 28.30 28.66
N SER A 43 -15.79 27.12 28.06
CA SER A 43 -15.05 26.86 26.83
C SER A 43 -15.98 26.14 25.87
N ALA A 44 -16.53 26.96 24.98
CA ALA A 44 -17.16 26.56 23.74
C ALA A 44 -16.14 25.85 22.83
N GLY A 45 -16.65 24.91 22.03
CA GLY A 45 -15.97 24.38 20.85
C GLY A 45 -14.90 23.34 21.14
N ASP A 46 -15.32 22.10 21.36
CA ASP A 46 -14.53 20.96 20.91
C ASP A 46 -15.30 20.36 19.73
N ASP A 47 -15.19 21.03 18.59
CA ASP A 47 -15.39 20.40 17.31
C ASP A 47 -14.27 19.37 17.18
N SER A 48 -14.53 18.18 17.72
CA SER A 48 -13.80 16.97 17.38
C SER A 48 -14.04 16.72 15.89
N ASP A 49 -13.33 17.45 15.03
CA ASP A 49 -12.96 16.98 13.70
C ASP A 49 -11.97 15.84 13.92
N GLY A 50 -12.52 14.70 14.36
CA GLY A 50 -11.90 13.41 14.17
C GLY A 50 -11.89 13.16 12.68
N ASP A 51 -10.92 13.78 11.99
CA ASP A 51 -10.43 13.34 10.70
C ASP A 51 -10.03 11.88 10.94
N THR A 52 -10.99 10.99 10.72
CA THR A 52 -10.72 9.58 10.47
C THR A 52 -10.11 9.64 9.08
N SER A 53 -8.85 10.08 9.02
CA SER A 53 -8.11 10.23 7.78
C SER A 53 -8.21 8.87 7.15
N ASP A 54 -8.89 8.82 6.01
CA ASP A 54 -8.96 7.66 5.15
C ASP A 54 -7.49 7.31 4.87
N SER A 55 -6.95 6.36 5.64
CA SER A 55 -5.51 6.06 5.74
C SER A 55 -5.07 5.26 4.51
N SER A 56 -5.55 5.70 3.35
CA SER A 56 -5.48 5.08 2.04
C SER A 56 -4.53 5.86 1.12
N GLY A 57 -4.16 7.11 1.47
CA GLY A 57 -3.24 7.93 0.69
C GLY A 57 -1.76 7.51 0.79
N PRO A 58 -0.89 7.99 -0.12
CA PRO A 58 0.54 7.71 -0.08
C PRO A 58 1.20 8.18 1.21
N LEU A 59 2.16 7.40 1.70
CA LEU A 59 2.98 7.70 2.87
C LEU A 59 4.39 8.12 2.44
N GLU A 60 4.92 9.16 3.08
CA GLU A 60 6.28 9.64 2.87
C GLU A 60 7.20 9.09 3.95
N LEU A 61 8.26 8.39 3.53
CA LEU A 61 9.30 7.83 4.41
C LEU A 61 10.59 8.62 4.25
N GLU A 62 11.27 8.92 5.35
CA GLU A 62 12.62 9.49 5.30
C GLU A 62 13.60 8.42 4.80
N THR A 63 14.38 8.69 3.76
CA THR A 63 15.50 7.83 3.34
C THR A 63 16.79 8.32 3.95
N LEU A 64 17.66 7.40 4.35
CA LEU A 64 18.93 7.69 5.00
C LEU A 64 20.08 7.64 3.98
N GLU A 65 21.05 8.56 4.11
CA GLU A 65 22.30 8.48 3.35
C GLU A 65 23.15 7.31 3.87
N ALA A 66 23.35 6.30 3.04
CA ALA A 66 24.13 5.10 3.34
C ALA A 66 24.58 4.45 2.01
N PRO A 67 25.45 3.43 2.01
CA PRO A 67 25.74 2.69 0.77
C PRO A 67 24.44 2.23 0.07
N GLY A 68 24.33 2.52 -1.23
CA GLY A 68 23.15 2.29 -2.06
C GLY A 68 21.90 3.10 -1.72
N SER A 69 21.97 4.08 -0.81
CA SER A 69 20.83 4.89 -0.36
C SER A 69 21.19 6.37 -0.27
N GLU A 70 20.29 7.23 -0.75
CA GLU A 70 20.45 8.69 -0.70
C GLU A 70 19.52 9.31 0.36
N SER A 71 19.95 10.38 1.02
CA SER A 71 19.06 11.15 1.92
C SER A 71 17.94 11.80 1.13
N GLY A 72 16.71 11.67 1.60
CA GLY A 72 15.54 12.19 0.90
C GLY A 72 14.23 11.65 1.44
N THR A 73 13.26 11.49 0.53
CA THR A 73 11.93 10.97 0.83
C THR A 73 11.58 9.90 -0.19
N LEU A 74 11.07 8.77 0.29
CA LEU A 74 10.45 7.72 -0.52
C LEU A 74 8.95 7.73 -0.28
N THR A 75 8.16 7.82 -1.36
CA THR A 75 6.70 7.70 -1.29
C THR A 75 6.27 6.25 -1.50
N VAL A 76 5.34 5.75 -0.67
CA VAL A 76 4.74 4.42 -0.81
C VAL A 76 3.21 4.49 -0.69
N PRO A 77 2.43 4.00 -1.69
CA PRO A 77 2.90 3.50 -2.98
C PRO A 77 3.51 4.62 -3.86
N ASN A 78 4.35 4.22 -4.83
CA ASN A 78 4.87 5.09 -5.91
C ASN A 78 4.36 4.59 -7.27
N ASP A 79 4.80 5.18 -8.38
CA ASP A 79 4.30 4.84 -9.73
C ASP A 79 4.72 3.42 -10.22
N GLY A 80 5.48 2.66 -9.43
CA GLY A 80 5.92 1.30 -9.75
C GLY A 80 5.78 0.34 -8.57
N LEU A 81 6.37 -0.85 -8.70
CA LEU A 81 6.33 -1.85 -7.63
C LEU A 81 7.33 -1.50 -6.54
N THR A 82 6.94 -1.59 -5.28
CA THR A 82 7.84 -1.46 -4.13
C THR A 82 8.03 -2.80 -3.44
N LEU A 83 9.24 -3.34 -3.46
CA LEU A 83 9.66 -4.46 -2.61
C LEU A 83 10.20 -3.91 -1.28
N ALA A 84 9.37 -3.95 -0.25
CA ALA A 84 9.71 -3.51 1.10
C ALA A 84 10.14 -4.68 1.99
N MET A 85 11.37 -4.64 2.51
CA MET A 85 11.84 -5.50 3.60
C MET A 85 11.66 -4.79 4.94
N PHE A 86 10.70 -5.23 5.75
CA PHE A 86 10.56 -4.78 7.13
C PHE A 86 11.49 -5.56 8.04
N PHE A 87 12.30 -4.86 8.82
CA PHE A 87 13.31 -5.50 9.66
C PHE A 87 13.54 -4.83 11.01
N SER A 88 14.35 -5.50 11.84
CA SER A 88 14.87 -4.95 13.09
C SER A 88 16.38 -5.17 13.15
N PRO A 89 17.19 -4.13 13.47
CA PRO A 89 18.64 -4.27 13.57
C PRO A 89 19.10 -5.32 14.61
N VAL A 90 18.28 -5.60 15.63
CA VAL A 90 18.59 -6.59 16.68
C VAL A 90 18.17 -8.02 16.33
N CYS A 91 17.36 -8.20 15.28
CA CYS A 91 16.83 -9.49 14.84
C CYS A 91 17.90 -10.33 14.11
N SER A 92 18.21 -11.53 14.62
CA SER A 92 19.22 -12.41 14.02
C SER A 92 18.82 -12.92 12.63
N ARG A 93 17.54 -13.26 12.43
CA ARG A 93 17.02 -13.71 11.13
C ARG A 93 17.11 -12.61 10.07
N CYS A 94 16.90 -11.36 10.48
CA CYS A 94 17.00 -10.19 9.61
C CYS A 94 18.43 -10.04 9.08
N ARG A 95 19.43 -10.16 9.96
CA ARG A 95 20.85 -10.20 9.55
C ARG A 95 21.16 -11.37 8.61
N SER A 96 20.56 -12.54 8.84
CA SER A 96 20.74 -13.71 7.95
C SER A 96 20.10 -13.54 6.57
N LEU A 97 19.14 -12.62 6.42
CA LEU A 97 18.47 -12.34 5.16
C LEU A 97 19.25 -11.34 4.29
N MET A 98 20.02 -10.43 4.89
CA MET A 98 20.81 -9.39 4.18
C MET A 98 21.58 -9.89 2.95
N PRO A 99 22.39 -10.98 2.99
CA PRO A 99 23.12 -11.42 1.80
C PRO A 99 22.21 -11.89 0.66
N ASN A 100 21.04 -12.46 0.98
CA ASN A 100 20.08 -12.87 -0.04
C ASN A 100 19.31 -11.68 -0.62
N MET A 101 19.10 -10.63 0.18
CA MET A 101 18.50 -9.38 -0.30
C MET A 101 19.46 -8.60 -1.19
N ALA A 102 20.76 -8.55 -0.86
CA ALA A 102 21.77 -7.94 -1.72
C ALA A 102 21.81 -8.60 -3.10
N ASP A 103 21.90 -9.95 -3.13
CA ASP A 103 21.91 -10.73 -4.38
C ASP A 103 20.58 -10.59 -5.17
N ALA A 104 19.43 -10.57 -4.48
CA ALA A 104 18.16 -10.34 -5.13
C ALA A 104 18.04 -8.92 -5.70
N GLN A 105 18.48 -7.91 -4.95
CA GLN A 105 18.41 -6.51 -5.37
C GLN A 105 19.30 -6.27 -6.59
N GLU A 106 20.54 -6.76 -6.61
CA GLU A 106 21.45 -6.62 -7.75
C GLU A 106 20.79 -7.14 -9.05
N ARG A 107 20.25 -8.36 -9.00
CA ARG A 107 19.59 -9.00 -10.15
C ARG A 107 18.33 -8.27 -10.59
N LEU A 108 17.53 -7.79 -9.64
CA LEU A 108 16.27 -7.12 -9.92
C LEU A 108 16.50 -5.69 -10.45
N SER A 109 17.45 -4.93 -9.89
CA SER A 109 17.79 -3.59 -10.38
C SER A 109 18.38 -3.61 -11.78
N ASP A 110 19.19 -4.62 -12.10
CA ASP A 110 19.75 -4.80 -13.44
C ASP A 110 18.69 -5.06 -14.51
N GLN A 111 17.55 -5.65 -14.13
CA GLN A 111 16.48 -6.03 -15.05
C GLN A 111 15.36 -4.99 -15.15
N TYR A 112 14.93 -4.43 -14.02
CA TYR A 112 13.71 -3.61 -13.93
C TYR A 112 13.95 -2.12 -13.68
N GLY A 113 15.17 -1.72 -13.30
CA GLY A 113 15.53 -0.31 -13.12
C GLY A 113 14.51 0.48 -12.28
N ASP A 114 13.93 1.53 -12.88
CA ASP A 114 12.98 2.44 -12.23
C ASP A 114 11.57 1.85 -12.03
N GLU A 115 11.25 0.70 -12.64
CA GLU A 115 9.94 0.03 -12.48
C GLU A 115 9.80 -0.66 -11.11
N LEU A 116 10.92 -0.86 -10.41
CA LEU A 116 10.96 -1.52 -9.11
C LEU A 116 11.80 -0.72 -8.11
N THR A 117 11.17 -0.35 -7.00
CA THR A 117 11.88 0.18 -5.83
C THR A 117 12.12 -0.93 -4.81
N VAL A 118 13.39 -1.20 -4.48
CA VAL A 118 13.75 -2.11 -3.38
C VAL A 118 14.16 -1.31 -2.16
N VAL A 119 13.46 -1.49 -1.04
CA VAL A 119 13.68 -0.70 0.17
C VAL A 119 13.68 -1.56 1.43
N SER A 120 14.63 -1.30 2.35
CA SER A 120 14.58 -1.82 3.71
C SER A 120 14.03 -0.76 4.67
N VAL A 121 13.04 -1.14 5.48
CA VAL A 121 12.25 -0.23 6.31
C VAL A 121 12.37 -0.61 7.79
N THR A 122 12.68 0.37 8.65
CA THR A 122 12.62 0.22 10.12
C THR A 122 12.50 1.57 10.80
N GLY A 123 11.72 1.65 11.89
CA GLY A 123 11.71 2.79 12.82
C GLY A 123 12.51 2.54 14.10
N GLN A 124 13.37 1.51 14.13
CA GLN A 124 14.14 1.12 15.31
C GLN A 124 15.59 1.60 15.21
N GLN A 125 16.11 2.15 16.32
CA GLN A 125 17.42 2.81 16.47
C GLN A 125 17.43 4.24 15.92
N SER A 126 18.43 5.04 16.32
CA SER A 126 18.61 6.35 15.71
C SER A 126 19.14 6.22 14.27
N PRO A 127 18.92 7.21 13.40
CA PRO A 127 19.45 7.20 12.02
C PRO A 127 20.94 6.92 11.94
N ASP A 128 21.76 7.51 12.83
CA ASP A 128 23.21 7.27 12.86
C ASP A 128 23.55 5.79 13.14
N GLN A 129 22.90 5.19 14.14
CA GLN A 129 23.10 3.79 14.50
C GLN A 129 22.63 2.84 13.38
N LEU A 130 21.60 3.26 12.65
CA LEU A 130 21.05 2.48 11.56
C LEU A 130 21.98 2.51 10.33
N GLN A 131 22.56 3.67 10.02
CA GLN A 131 23.59 3.80 8.98
C GLN A 131 24.82 2.94 9.30
N GLU A 132 25.32 2.98 10.53
CA GLU A 132 26.43 2.11 10.97
C GLU A 132 26.09 0.62 10.78
N TRP A 133 24.89 0.21 11.21
CA TRP A 133 24.41 -1.17 11.03
C TRP A 133 24.33 -1.55 9.55
N TRP A 134 23.89 -0.63 8.68
CA TRP A 134 23.77 -0.85 7.25
C TRP A 134 25.11 -1.20 6.61
N VAL A 135 26.15 -0.41 6.94
CA VAL A 135 27.52 -0.64 6.50
C VAL A 135 28.07 -1.98 7.00
N ASP A 136 27.84 -2.30 8.28
CA ASP A 136 28.31 -3.55 8.91
C ASP A 136 27.65 -4.82 8.32
N HIS A 137 26.54 -4.65 7.60
CA HIS A 137 25.73 -5.73 7.05
C HIS A 137 25.65 -5.73 5.52
N ASP A 138 26.59 -5.03 4.87
CA ASP A 138 26.72 -4.98 3.40
C ASP A 138 25.41 -4.56 2.71
N GLY A 139 24.64 -3.67 3.36
CA GLY A 139 23.48 -3.07 2.73
C GLY A 139 23.92 -2.13 1.60
N ASP A 140 23.28 -2.24 0.43
CA ASP A 140 23.63 -1.46 -0.77
C ASP A 140 22.39 -1.15 -1.62
N TRP A 141 21.28 -0.84 -0.95
CA TRP A 141 20.01 -0.40 -1.57
C TRP A 141 19.31 0.61 -0.66
N THR A 142 18.14 1.11 -1.06
CA THR A 142 17.43 2.15 -0.32
C THR A 142 17.14 1.72 1.12
N LEU A 143 17.54 2.57 2.07
CA LEU A 143 17.29 2.43 3.48
C LEU A 143 16.34 3.53 3.93
N ALA A 144 15.12 3.14 4.33
CA ALA A 144 14.09 4.04 4.80
C ALA A 144 13.86 3.92 6.32
N TYR A 145 13.68 5.08 6.95
CA TYR A 145 13.38 5.23 8.36
C TYR A 145 11.88 5.52 8.54
N ASP A 146 11.18 4.56 9.17
CA ASP A 146 9.73 4.62 9.42
C ASP A 146 9.48 5.10 10.85
N ASP A 147 9.81 6.37 11.12
CA ASP A 147 9.56 7.02 12.41
C ASP A 147 8.05 7.05 12.67
N GLY A 148 7.61 6.67 13.87
CA GLY A 148 6.18 6.55 14.17
C GLY A 148 5.52 5.25 13.68
N ARG A 149 6.21 4.46 12.83
CA ARG A 149 5.78 3.15 12.32
C ARG A 149 4.56 3.22 11.39
N ASP A 150 4.35 4.31 10.68
CA ASP A 150 3.16 4.51 9.86
C ASP A 150 3.04 3.46 8.75
N LEU A 151 4.14 3.18 8.03
CA LEU A 151 4.14 2.14 6.99
C LEU A 151 4.06 0.74 7.60
N THR A 152 4.80 0.49 8.67
CA THR A 152 4.74 -0.77 9.42
C THR A 152 3.32 -1.08 9.90
N ASN A 153 2.59 -0.06 10.38
CA ASN A 153 1.21 -0.20 10.84
C ASN A 153 0.23 -0.35 9.67
N ARG A 154 0.44 0.39 8.57
CA ARG A 154 -0.38 0.30 7.33
C ARG A 154 -0.48 -1.12 6.79
N TYR A 155 0.61 -1.87 6.84
CA TYR A 155 0.70 -3.24 6.34
C TYR A 155 0.68 -4.30 7.46
N ASP A 156 0.23 -3.93 8.66
CA ASP A 156 0.06 -4.84 9.80
C ASP A 156 1.30 -5.69 10.13
N VAL A 157 2.50 -5.13 9.96
CA VAL A 157 3.76 -5.85 10.16
C VAL A 157 4.06 -6.00 11.65
N VAL A 158 3.82 -7.22 12.16
CA VAL A 158 3.99 -7.58 13.57
C VAL A 158 5.18 -8.49 13.86
N THR A 159 5.86 -8.97 12.82
CA THR A 159 7.04 -9.84 12.93
C THR A 159 8.17 -9.37 12.02
N HIS A 160 9.36 -9.93 12.19
CA HIS A 160 10.50 -9.62 11.34
C HIS A 160 11.38 -10.87 11.06
N PRO A 161 11.99 -10.98 9.88
CA PRO A 161 11.76 -10.11 8.71
C PRO A 161 10.45 -10.46 7.98
N VAL A 162 9.88 -9.46 7.29
CA VAL A 162 8.76 -9.62 6.35
C VAL A 162 9.14 -8.88 5.06
N LEU A 163 8.89 -9.50 3.91
CA LEU A 163 9.01 -8.87 2.60
C LEU A 163 7.60 -8.71 2.02
N ILE A 164 7.31 -7.52 1.51
CA ILE A 164 6.03 -7.18 0.88
C ILE A 164 6.31 -6.53 -0.48
N ALA A 165 5.67 -7.01 -1.53
CA ALA A 165 5.60 -6.33 -2.83
C ALA A 165 4.29 -5.53 -2.89
N ILE A 166 4.41 -4.22 -3.04
CA ILE A 166 3.32 -3.24 -2.99
C ILE A 166 3.21 -2.58 -4.36
N ASP A 167 2.06 -2.64 -5.01
CA ASP A 167 1.82 -1.99 -6.30
C ASP A 167 1.56 -0.48 -6.18
N ASP A 168 1.33 0.20 -7.31
CA ASP A 168 1.09 1.64 -7.37
C ASP A 168 -0.24 2.09 -6.70
N THR A 169 -1.16 1.14 -6.49
CA THR A 169 -2.42 1.37 -5.76
C THR A 169 -2.25 1.21 -4.25
N GLY A 170 -1.11 0.68 -3.81
CA GLY A 170 -0.83 0.35 -2.42
C GLY A 170 -1.35 -1.03 -1.99
N ALA A 171 -1.72 -1.89 -2.94
CA ALA A 171 -2.14 -3.26 -2.63
C ALA A 171 -0.95 -4.21 -2.55
N ILE A 172 -1.07 -5.21 -1.67
CA ILE A 172 -0.06 -6.26 -1.50
C ILE A 172 -0.23 -7.28 -2.62
N GLN A 173 0.75 -7.35 -3.52
CA GLN A 173 0.80 -8.35 -4.59
C GLN A 173 1.51 -9.63 -4.16
N TRP A 174 2.44 -9.51 -3.22
CA TRP A 174 3.14 -10.65 -2.65
C TRP A 174 3.64 -10.36 -1.24
N GLU A 175 3.59 -11.36 -0.36
CA GLU A 175 4.11 -11.27 1.00
C GLU A 175 4.84 -12.57 1.37
N ALA A 176 5.95 -12.44 2.09
CA ALA A 176 6.64 -13.58 2.67
C ALA A 176 7.35 -13.22 3.98
N GLU A 177 7.30 -14.15 4.94
CA GLU A 177 7.94 -14.01 6.25
C GLU A 177 9.22 -14.86 6.35
N GLY A 178 10.20 -14.35 7.09
CA GLY A 178 11.41 -15.08 7.45
C GLY A 178 12.56 -14.98 6.44
N VAL A 179 13.52 -15.89 6.56
CA VAL A 179 14.73 -15.88 5.73
C VAL A 179 14.43 -16.61 4.42
N LEU A 180 14.54 -15.88 3.31
CA LEU A 180 14.34 -16.38 1.95
C LEU A 180 15.67 -16.42 1.21
N GLU A 181 15.81 -17.38 0.30
CA GLU A 181 16.92 -17.42 -0.67
C GLU A 181 16.68 -16.39 -1.77
N ALA A 182 17.75 -15.84 -2.35
CA ALA A 182 17.67 -14.79 -3.38
C ALA A 182 16.80 -15.22 -4.58
N ASP A 183 16.98 -16.45 -5.08
CA ASP A 183 16.21 -16.97 -6.22
C ASP A 183 14.69 -16.97 -5.95
N ARG A 184 14.28 -17.20 -4.69
CA ARG A 184 12.87 -17.16 -4.31
C ARG A 184 12.33 -15.74 -4.29
N ILE A 185 13.13 -14.77 -3.85
CA ILE A 185 12.75 -13.34 -3.85
C ILE A 185 12.58 -12.89 -5.30
N VAL A 186 13.62 -13.08 -6.12
CA VAL A 186 13.64 -12.68 -7.54
C VAL A 186 12.45 -13.28 -8.29
N SER A 187 12.30 -14.61 -8.29
CA SER A 187 11.21 -15.26 -9.02
C SER A 187 9.81 -14.98 -8.47
N SER A 188 9.68 -14.41 -7.27
CA SER A 188 8.38 -13.96 -6.76
C SER A 188 8.05 -12.56 -7.26
N VAL A 189 9.03 -11.66 -7.25
CA VAL A 189 8.89 -10.28 -7.74
C VAL A 189 8.71 -10.26 -9.25
N GLU A 190 9.50 -11.02 -10.00
CA GLU A 190 9.37 -11.15 -11.47
C GLU A 190 7.94 -11.54 -11.86
N ARG A 191 7.36 -12.53 -11.17
CA ARG A 191 5.99 -12.98 -11.44
C ARG A 191 4.95 -11.90 -11.20
N VAL A 192 5.15 -11.04 -10.19
CA VAL A 192 4.24 -9.91 -9.93
C VAL A 192 4.32 -8.93 -11.10
N LEU A 193 5.53 -8.49 -11.44
CA LEU A 193 5.78 -7.53 -12.53
C LEU A 193 5.26 -8.05 -13.89
N GLU A 194 5.40 -9.34 -14.17
CA GLU A 194 4.85 -9.97 -15.37
C GLU A 194 3.30 -9.97 -15.37
N SER A 195 2.67 -10.18 -14.21
CA SER A 195 1.21 -10.27 -14.11
C SER A 195 0.52 -8.92 -14.31
N ASP A 196 1.12 -7.83 -13.82
CA ASP A 196 0.62 -6.47 -14.06
C ASP A 196 0.67 -6.10 -15.55
N SER A 197 1.76 -6.45 -16.24
CA SER A 197 1.93 -6.15 -17.67
C SER A 197 0.90 -6.82 -18.60
N ASP A 198 0.40 -8.01 -18.22
CA ASP A 198 -0.64 -8.71 -18.96
C ASP A 198 -2.03 -8.05 -18.75
N ALA A 199 -2.29 -7.47 -17.57
CA ALA A 199 -3.57 -6.84 -17.24
C ALA A 199 -3.82 -5.56 -18.06
N ASP A 200 -2.77 -4.79 -18.37
CA ASP A 200 -2.86 -3.60 -19.22
C ASP A 200 -3.16 -3.92 -20.70
N THR A 201 -2.90 -5.16 -21.14
CA THR A 201 -3.03 -5.55 -22.56
C THR A 201 -4.45 -5.99 -22.93
N ASP A 202 -5.23 -6.50 -21.97
CA ASP A 202 -6.61 -6.99 -22.20
C ASP A 202 -7.64 -5.86 -22.42
N ASP A 203 -7.36 -4.62 -22.00
CA ASP A 203 -8.28 -3.48 -22.19
C ASP A 203 -8.27 -2.90 -23.63
N VAL A 204 -7.34 -3.33 -24.50
CA VAL A 204 -7.16 -2.74 -25.85
C VAL A 204 -7.81 -3.56 -26.98
N VAL A 205 -8.41 -4.72 -26.69
CA VAL A 205 -9.02 -5.62 -27.69
C VAL A 205 -10.50 -5.86 -27.43
N SER A 206 -11.29 -4.78 -27.44
CA SER A 206 -12.74 -4.89 -27.62
C SER A 206 -13.32 -3.71 -28.39
N ASP A 207 -12.89 -3.51 -29.65
CA ASP A 207 -13.65 -2.74 -30.66
C ASP A 207 -13.09 -2.92 -32.08
N ALA A 208 -13.07 -4.15 -32.59
CA ALA A 208 -13.03 -4.40 -34.02
C ALA A 208 -13.45 -5.84 -34.29
N ASP A 209 -14.75 -6.09 -34.47
CA ASP A 209 -15.28 -7.05 -35.45
C ASP A 209 -16.80 -7.20 -35.25
N ASP A 210 -17.58 -6.32 -35.88
CA ASP A 210 -18.93 -6.66 -36.34
C ASP A 210 -19.34 -5.69 -37.45
N ASP A 211 -19.16 -6.09 -38.71
CA ASP A 211 -20.29 -6.30 -39.63
C ASP A 211 -19.78 -6.43 -41.08
N ALA A 212 -19.97 -7.63 -41.62
CA ALA A 212 -19.70 -7.98 -43.00
C ALA A 212 -20.82 -7.43 -43.89
N GLY A 213 -20.50 -6.44 -44.73
CA GLY A 213 -21.39 -5.89 -45.75
C GLY A 213 -20.84 -6.06 -47.17
N GLU A 214 -21.23 -7.18 -47.78
CA GLU A 214 -21.51 -7.47 -49.20
C GLU A 214 -20.85 -6.66 -50.35
N THR A 215 -20.30 -7.43 -51.31
CA THR A 215 -20.27 -7.29 -52.79
C THR A 215 -20.77 -5.96 -53.37
N GLU A 216 -20.20 -5.36 -54.43
CA GLU A 216 -20.03 -5.87 -55.80
C GLU A 216 -19.02 -4.96 -56.54
N SER A 217 -18.20 -5.50 -57.46
CA SER A 217 -17.44 -4.69 -58.42
C SER A 217 -17.50 -5.35 -59.77
N GLU A 218 -18.36 -4.81 -60.62
CA GLU A 218 -18.49 -5.18 -62.02
C GLU A 218 -17.41 -4.50 -62.90
N THR A 219 -17.00 -5.27 -63.90
CA THR A 219 -16.66 -4.91 -65.29
C THR A 219 -15.25 -4.51 -65.75
N ASP A 220 -14.92 -5.15 -66.88
CA ASP A 220 -14.05 -4.75 -67.99
C ASP A 220 -12.53 -4.70 -67.73
N GLY A 221 -11.67 -5.36 -68.49
CA GLY A 221 -11.81 -6.01 -69.78
C GLY A 221 -10.41 -6.14 -70.40
N ASN A 222 -10.29 -7.09 -71.32
CA ASN A 222 -9.34 -7.12 -72.43
C ASN A 222 -7.88 -7.66 -72.27
N GLU A 223 -7.74 -8.89 -72.79
CA GLU A 223 -6.82 -9.34 -73.84
C GLU A 223 -5.29 -9.49 -73.64
N THR A 224 -4.86 -10.73 -73.92
CA THR A 224 -3.64 -11.16 -74.67
C THR A 224 -2.27 -10.95 -73.99
N ASP A 225 -1.27 -11.84 -74.05
CA ASP A 225 -0.97 -12.87 -75.04
C ASP A 225 0.01 -13.95 -74.49
N HIS A 226 -0.06 -15.10 -75.14
CA HIS A 226 0.78 -16.30 -75.22
C HIS A 226 2.21 -16.40 -74.63
N GLU A 227 2.43 -17.56 -74.00
CA GLU A 227 3.53 -18.54 -74.16
C GLU A 227 4.95 -18.05 -74.55
N HIS A 228 5.94 -18.22 -73.65
CA HIS A 228 6.93 -19.33 -73.68
C HIS A 228 8.00 -19.19 -72.58
#